data_AF-A0A7S3HXH4-F1
#
_entry.id   AF-A0A7S3HXH4-F1
#
_cell.length_a   1.000
_cell.length_b   1.000
_cell.length_c   1.000
_cell.angle_alpha   90.00
_cell.angle_beta   90.00
_cell.angle_gamma   90.00
#
_symmetry.space_group_name_H-M   'P 1'
#
loop_
_entity.id
_entity.type
_entity.pdbx_description
1 polymer ?
#
loop_
_entity_poly.entity_id
_entity_poly.type
_entity_poly.pdbx_seq_one_letter_code
_entity_poly.pdbx_strand_id
1 'polypeptide(L)'
;IFSAERDAGGLPYHEQHDPKMHTPQALATRAELRNHHAVVDALRRFAQLYHADEEGNVSRVEYARVHVHIVQALMGQHLTTEEQIREVIDEDWQSDAGGR
;
A
#
# COMPACT_ATOMS: atom_id res chain seq x y z
N ILE A 1 -6.39 -12.42 3.37
CA ILE A 1 -6.00 -12.33 4.80
C ILE A 1 -4.62 -12.96 4.90
N PHE A 2 -3.65 -12.23 5.43
CA PHE A 2 -2.22 -12.56 5.40
C PHE A 2 -1.94 -14.00 5.86
N SER A 3 -1.02 -14.67 5.16
CA SER A 3 -0.59 -16.04 5.46
C SER A 3 0.90 -16.01 5.73
N ALA A 4 1.27 -16.25 6.99
CA ALA A 4 2.67 -16.25 7.41
C ALA A 4 3.53 -17.26 6.62
N GLU A 5 2.94 -18.37 6.14
CA GLU A 5 3.65 -19.34 5.29
C GLU A 5 3.94 -18.83 3.89
N ARG A 6 3.04 -18.04 3.28
CA ARG A 6 3.29 -17.43 1.96
C ARG A 6 4.33 -16.30 2.09
N ASP A 7 4.28 -15.59 3.20
CA ASP A 7 5.04 -14.37 3.42
C ASP A 7 6.43 -14.64 4.06
N ALA A 8 6.72 -15.89 4.47
CA ALA A 8 8.02 -16.33 4.98
C ALA A 8 8.95 -16.79 3.82
N GLY A 9 9.71 -15.86 3.25
CA GLY A 9 10.84 -16.18 2.35
C GLY A 9 10.51 -16.37 0.88
N GLY A 10 9.31 -15.95 0.43
CA GLY A 10 8.95 -15.89 -0.98
C GLY A 10 9.52 -14.65 -1.69
N LEU A 11 9.56 -14.69 -3.03
CA LEU A 11 9.78 -13.50 -3.85
C LEU A 11 8.79 -12.38 -3.45
N PRO A 12 9.16 -11.10 -3.53
CA PRO A 12 8.22 -9.99 -3.36
C PRO A 12 6.94 -10.21 -4.17
N TYR A 13 5.79 -9.80 -3.64
CA TYR A 13 4.48 -10.10 -4.25
C TYR A 13 4.39 -9.80 -5.76
N HIS A 14 5.05 -8.74 -6.23
CA HIS A 14 5.09 -8.35 -7.63
C HIS A 14 5.91 -9.30 -8.54
N GLU A 15 6.84 -10.07 -7.96
CA GLU A 15 7.67 -11.07 -8.64
C GLU A 15 7.11 -12.51 -8.50
N GLN A 16 6.08 -12.71 -7.67
CA GLN A 16 5.51 -14.05 -7.45
C GLN A 16 4.78 -14.61 -8.68
N HIS A 17 4.41 -13.76 -9.65
CA HIS A 17 3.71 -14.13 -10.89
C HIS A 17 2.58 -15.17 -10.71
N ASP A 18 1.83 -15.11 -9.59
CA ASP A 18 0.86 -16.14 -9.24
C ASP A 18 -0.20 -16.27 -10.35
N PRO A 19 -0.23 -17.37 -11.11
CA PRO A 19 -1.15 -17.53 -12.23
C PRO A 19 -2.61 -17.47 -11.79
N LYS A 20 -2.90 -17.80 -10.52
CA LYS A 20 -4.27 -17.74 -9.97
C LYS A 20 -4.82 -16.32 -9.94
N MET A 21 -3.95 -15.30 -9.83
CA MET A 21 -4.33 -13.88 -9.83
C MET A 21 -4.76 -13.37 -11.20
N HIS A 22 -4.43 -14.07 -12.28
CA HIS A 22 -4.70 -13.67 -13.67
C HIS A 22 -5.76 -14.53 -14.35
N THR A 23 -6.46 -15.38 -13.59
CA THR A 23 -7.59 -16.15 -14.12
C THR A 23 -8.76 -15.22 -14.49
N PRO A 24 -9.61 -15.59 -15.48
CA PRO A 24 -10.78 -14.79 -15.84
C PRO A 24 -11.69 -14.48 -14.63
N GLN A 25 -11.84 -15.45 -13.73
CA GLN A 25 -12.62 -15.27 -12.49
C GLN A 25 -11.96 -14.25 -11.55
N ALA A 26 -10.66 -14.34 -11.30
CA ALA A 26 -9.95 -13.38 -10.45
C ALA A 26 -10.04 -11.95 -11.01
N LEU A 27 -9.93 -11.80 -12.33
CA LEU A 27 -10.08 -10.52 -13.01
C LEU A 27 -11.51 -9.97 -12.90
N ALA A 28 -12.52 -10.82 -13.08
CA ALA A 28 -13.93 -10.44 -12.91
C ALA A 28 -14.22 -9.98 -11.47
N THR A 29 -13.79 -10.75 -10.47
CA THR A 29 -13.91 -10.37 -9.06
C THR A 29 -13.22 -9.03 -8.77
N ARG A 30 -12.03 -8.78 -9.33
CA ARG A 30 -11.33 -7.51 -9.15
C ARG A 30 -12.10 -6.33 -9.75
N ALA A 31 -12.75 -6.54 -10.89
CA ALA A 31 -13.60 -5.54 -11.53
C ALA A 31 -14.85 -5.23 -10.68
N GLU A 32 -15.45 -6.25 -10.05
CA GLU A 32 -16.59 -6.07 -9.14
C GLU A 32 -16.18 -5.30 -7.87
N LEU A 33 -15.04 -5.66 -7.27
CA LEU A 33 -14.53 -5.01 -6.06
C LEU A 33 -14.28 -3.52 -6.23
N ARG A 34 -13.93 -3.07 -7.44
CA ARG A 34 -13.72 -1.64 -7.75
C ARG A 34 -14.94 -0.78 -7.39
N ASN A 35 -16.14 -1.33 -7.54
CA ASN A 35 -17.39 -0.62 -7.29
C ASN A 35 -18.12 -1.10 -6.03
N HIS A 36 -17.54 -2.07 -5.31
CA HIS A 36 -18.17 -2.63 -4.12
C HIS A 36 -18.25 -1.56 -3.02
N HIS A 37 -19.45 -1.30 -2.49
CA HIS A 37 -19.70 -0.20 -1.56
C HIS A 37 -18.73 -0.17 -0.37
N ALA A 38 -18.46 -1.31 0.25
CA ALA A 38 -17.56 -1.40 1.39
C ALA A 38 -16.10 -1.06 1.04
N VAL A 39 -15.65 -1.41 -0.16
CA VAL A 39 -14.29 -1.10 -0.63
C VAL A 39 -14.18 0.39 -0.92
N VAL A 40 -15.13 0.95 -1.66
CA VAL A 40 -15.17 2.39 -1.97
C VAL A 40 -15.24 3.23 -0.69
N ASP A 41 -16.07 2.83 0.27
CA ASP A 41 -16.21 3.50 1.56
C ASP A 41 -14.92 3.45 2.39
N ALA A 42 -14.25 2.28 2.43
CA ALA A 42 -12.95 2.16 3.07
C ALA A 42 -11.88 3.05 2.42
N LEU A 43 -11.82 3.08 1.08
CA LEU A 43 -10.88 3.94 0.34
C LEU A 43 -11.14 5.43 0.60
N ARG A 44 -12.41 5.86 0.67
CA ARG A 44 -12.77 7.24 0.99
C ARG A 44 -12.33 7.64 2.40
N ARG A 45 -12.59 6.78 3.40
CA ARG A 45 -12.13 7.03 4.77
C ARG A 45 -10.61 7.08 4.86
N PHE A 46 -9.92 6.20 4.13
CA PHE A 46 -8.46 6.21 4.09
C PHE A 46 -7.90 7.48 3.43
N ALA A 47 -8.48 7.91 2.31
CA ALA A 47 -8.07 9.14 1.63
C ALA A 47 -8.23 10.40 2.51
N GLN A 48 -9.24 10.43 3.39
CA GLN A 48 -9.44 11.51 4.37
C GLN A 48 -8.34 11.62 5.43
N LEU A 49 -7.46 10.61 5.55
CA LEU A 49 -6.33 10.68 6.47
C LEU A 49 -5.25 11.64 5.98
N TYR A 50 -5.22 12.00 4.69
CA TYR A 50 -4.25 12.94 4.14
C TYR A 50 -4.82 14.36 4.14
N HIS A 51 -3.99 15.32 4.51
CA HIS A 51 -4.24 16.74 4.31
C HIS A 51 -3.62 17.19 2.98
N ALA A 52 -4.47 17.42 1.99
CA ALA A 52 -4.06 17.97 0.72
C ALA A 52 -4.07 19.51 0.73
N ASP A 53 -3.29 20.13 -0.16
CA ASP A 53 -3.36 21.56 -0.43
C ASP A 53 -4.63 21.96 -1.21
N GLU A 54 -4.75 23.24 -1.57
CA GLU A 54 -5.93 23.78 -2.27
C GLU A 54 -6.11 23.16 -3.66
N GLU A 55 -5.03 22.71 -4.28
CA GLU A 55 -5.00 22.00 -5.56
C GLU A 55 -5.23 20.48 -5.43
N GLY A 56 -5.33 19.97 -4.20
CA GLY A 56 -5.55 18.55 -3.92
C GLY A 56 -4.28 17.69 -3.93
N ASN A 57 -3.09 18.30 -3.87
CA ASN A 57 -1.83 17.57 -3.79
C ASN A 57 -1.48 17.23 -2.34
N VAL A 58 -0.86 16.06 -2.14
CA VAL A 58 -0.32 15.64 -0.85
C VAL A 58 1.18 15.89 -0.86
N SER A 59 1.68 16.67 0.11
CA SER A 59 3.12 16.88 0.26
C SER A 59 3.83 15.59 0.72
N ARG A 60 5.12 15.45 0.42
CA ARG A 60 5.94 14.33 0.91
C ARG A 60 5.91 14.19 2.44
N VAL A 61 5.89 15.32 3.16
CA VAL A 61 5.83 15.32 4.63
C VAL A 61 4.52 14.72 5.12
N GLU A 62 3.40 15.10 4.50
CA GLU A 62 2.09 14.56 4.84
C GLU A 62 1.96 13.09 4.45
N TYR A 63 2.51 12.72 3.29
CA TYR A 63 2.61 11.34 2.86
C TYR A 63 3.34 10.47 3.89
N ALA A 64 4.54 10.88 4.30
CA ALA A 64 5.34 10.17 5.29
C ALA A 64 4.63 10.06 6.65
N ARG A 65 3.89 11.10 7.06
CA ARG A 65 3.09 11.10 8.30
C ARG A 65 2.05 9.98 8.31
N VAL A 66 1.40 9.70 7.18
CA VAL A 66 0.42 8.60 7.09
C VAL A 66 1.12 7.26 6.91
N HIS A 67 2.13 7.19 6.03
CA HIS A 67 2.79 5.94 5.66
C HIS A 67 3.62 5.30 6.77
N VAL A 68 4.13 6.08 7.73
CA VAL A 68 4.80 5.53 8.92
C VAL A 68 3.93 4.51 9.66
N HIS A 69 2.62 4.75 9.74
CA HIS A 69 1.68 3.85 10.40
C HIS A 69 1.41 2.59 9.58
N ILE A 70 1.43 2.69 8.26
CA ILE A 70 1.28 1.56 7.34
C ILE A 70 2.50 0.64 7.46
N VAL A 71 3.70 1.23 7.38
CA VAL A 71 4.97 0.52 7.53
C VAL A 71 5.06 -0.14 8.91
N GLN A 72 4.68 0.56 9.98
CA GLN A 72 4.65 -0.04 11.32
C GLN A 72 3.66 -1.20 11.42
N ALA A 73 2.47 -1.09 10.84
CA ALA A 73 1.45 -2.14 10.90
C ALA A 73 1.85 -3.38 10.09
N LEU A 74 2.52 -3.21 8.95
CA LEU A 74 2.88 -4.30 8.04
C LEU A 74 4.26 -4.91 8.32
N MET A 75 5.22 -4.08 8.74
CA MET A 75 6.65 -4.44 8.82
C MET A 75 7.29 -4.10 10.16
N GLY A 76 6.54 -3.62 11.15
CA GLY A 76 7.10 -3.19 12.45
C GLY A 76 7.81 -4.29 13.25
N GLN A 77 7.59 -5.57 12.91
CA GLN A 77 8.35 -6.68 13.49
C GLN A 77 9.72 -6.93 12.83
N HIS A 78 9.94 -6.37 11.63
CA HIS A 78 11.14 -6.56 10.81
C HIS A 78 12.02 -5.31 10.75
N LEU A 79 11.42 -4.12 10.89
CA LEU A 79 12.14 -2.86 10.90
C LEU A 79 12.42 -2.46 12.34
N THR A 80 13.72 -2.38 12.69
CA THR A 80 14.17 -2.20 14.08
C THR A 80 14.65 -0.79 14.37
N THR A 81 14.85 0.04 13.34
CA THR A 81 15.28 1.43 13.48
C THR A 81 14.34 2.39 12.75
N GLU A 82 14.33 3.64 13.22
CA GLU A 82 13.58 4.72 12.56
C GLU A 82 14.12 5.02 11.16
N GLU A 83 15.42 4.85 10.94
CA GLU A 83 16.08 5.07 9.66
C GLU A 83 15.58 4.07 8.60
N GLN A 84 15.48 2.78 8.94
CA GLN A 84 14.91 1.76 8.04
C GLN A 84 13.45 2.05 7.67
N ILE A 85 12.67 2.57 8.62
CA ILE A 85 11.28 2.97 8.36
C ILE A 85 11.23 4.15 7.38
N ARG A 86 12.12 5.14 7.53
CA ARG A 86 12.21 6.27 6.61
C ARG A 86 12.65 5.85 5.21
N GLU A 87 13.63 4.94 5.10
CA GLU A 87 14.10 4.41 3.81
C GLU A 87 12.94 3.76 3.03
N VAL A 88 12.15 2.89 3.67
CA VAL A 88 10.98 2.26 3.03
C VAL A 88 9.96 3.30 2.58
N ILE A 89 9.66 4.30 3.42
CA ILE A 89 8.71 5.38 3.06
C ILE A 89 9.24 6.20 1.88
N ASP A 90 10.55 6.43 1.82
CA ASP A 90 11.18 7.20 0.74
C ASP A 90 11.20 6.42 -0.59
N GLU A 91 11.44 5.11 -0.54
CA GLU A 91 11.31 4.22 -1.70
C GLU A 91 9.85 4.21 -2.23
N ASP A 92 8.88 4.06 -1.33
CA ASP A 92 7.45 4.13 -1.66
C ASP A 92 7.11 5.49 -2.29
N TRP A 93 7.56 6.61 -1.71
CA TRP A 93 7.32 7.95 -2.25
C TRP A 93 7.87 8.08 -3.67
N GLN A 94 9.11 7.63 -3.91
CA GLN A 94 9.72 7.73 -5.24
C GLN A 94 8.93 6.95 -6.29
N SER A 95 8.43 5.76 -5.94
CA SER A 95 7.57 4.95 -6.80
C SER A 95 6.22 5.63 -7.06
N ASP A 96 5.54 6.07 -6.00
CA ASP A 96 4.14 6.53 -6.06
C ASP A 96 4.00 7.95 -6.63
N ALA A 97 4.90 8.86 -6.27
CA ALA A 97 4.95 10.22 -6.82
C ALA A 97 5.59 10.26 -8.22
N GLY A 98 6.15 9.14 -8.70
CA GLY A 98 6.92 9.09 -9.94
C GLY A 98 8.14 10.01 -9.91
N GLY A 99 8.77 10.15 -8.75
CA GLY A 99 9.94 11.01 -8.51
C GLY A 99 9.67 12.52 -8.52
N ARG A 100 8.43 12.97 -8.36
CA ARG A 100 8.06 14.39 -8.27
C ARG A 100 7.95 14.90 -6.84
#